data_AF-A0A250FBJ7-F1
#
_entry.id   AF-A0A250FBJ7-F1
#
_cell.length_a   1.000
_cell.length_b   1.000
_cell.length_c   1.000
_cell.angle_alpha   90.00
_cell.angle_beta   90.00
_cell.angle_gamma   90.00
#
_symmetry.space_group_name_H-M   'P 1'
#
loop_
_entity.id
_entity.type
_entity.pdbx_description
1 polymer ?
#
loop_
_entity_poly.entity_id
_entity_poly.type
_entity_poly.pdbx_seq_one_letter_code
_entity_poly.pdbx_strand_id
1 'polypeptide(L)'
;MKRILYLLIVSLLVANCWQSSDKKENNEVSQANDIKENPKEDFSEEEVFEQSNDTIITPKDVQVNEDGTIFYDHHRLIYIEKISELIKRIENTKIFILKKSYKCDLNQDNLEDLILVFFNKHSRFNQEDIDWTVAPIIVLLNKGNKLYKMSYNSTIYPNSFDDYFSNITIKNNFFTVELGNVVPDSYDYEKYITFKYDKQKEYLLLHRYGKIINWYEKGESINTQLTTKDFGEISFEEYDEDTISDLIYK
;
A
#
# COMPACT_ATOMS: atom_id res chain seq x y z
N MET A 1 8.94 -17.68 -23.77
CA MET A 1 10.41 -17.56 -23.72
C MET A 1 10.77 -16.23 -23.09
N LYS A 2 11.05 -16.21 -21.78
CA LYS A 2 11.44 -15.01 -21.03
C LYS A 2 12.97 -14.91 -21.02
N ARG A 3 13.53 -13.78 -21.47
CA ARG A 3 14.97 -13.49 -21.39
C ARG A 3 15.25 -12.80 -20.04
N ILE A 4 16.01 -13.47 -19.19
CA ILE A 4 16.59 -12.93 -17.96
C ILE A 4 18.02 -12.51 -18.31
N LEU A 5 18.36 -11.23 -18.13
CA LEU A 5 19.71 -10.72 -18.27
C LEU A 5 20.31 -10.60 -16.86
N TYR A 6 21.21 -11.52 -16.52
CA TYR A 6 22.07 -11.43 -15.34
C TYR A 6 23.28 -10.55 -15.67
N LEU A 7 23.48 -9.48 -14.90
CA LEU A 7 24.71 -8.70 -14.89
C LEU A 7 25.63 -9.24 -13.80
N LEU A 8 26.70 -9.90 -14.22
CA LEU A 8 27.85 -10.30 -13.41
C LEU A 8 28.84 -9.13 -13.34
N ILE A 9 29.17 -8.68 -12.14
CA ILE A 9 30.37 -7.87 -11.90
C ILE A 9 31.25 -8.64 -10.91
N VAL A 10 32.43 -9.03 -11.39
CA VAL A 10 33.52 -9.66 -10.64
C VAL A 10 34.68 -8.68 -10.61
N SER A 11 35.24 -8.39 -9.44
CA SER A 11 36.68 -8.33 -9.12
C SER A 11 36.88 -7.65 -7.76
N LEU A 12 37.30 -8.41 -6.74
CA LEU A 12 38.68 -8.59 -6.26
C LEU A 12 39.18 -7.41 -5.42
N LEU A 13 39.26 -7.64 -4.11
CA LEU A 13 40.29 -7.04 -3.27
C LEU A 13 40.81 -8.06 -2.26
N VAL A 14 42.13 -8.21 -2.30
CA VAL A 14 42.98 -9.16 -1.59
C VAL A 14 43.06 -8.75 -0.11
N ALA A 15 43.00 -9.73 0.78
CA ALA A 15 43.24 -9.55 2.21
C ALA A 15 44.55 -10.23 2.64
N ASN A 16 45.15 -9.65 3.71
CA ASN A 16 46.16 -10.20 4.63
C ASN A 16 47.62 -10.19 4.14
N CYS A 17 48.66 -9.96 4.97
CA CYS A 17 48.83 -9.53 6.36
C CYS A 17 50.37 -9.36 6.61
N TRP A 18 50.77 -8.49 7.56
CA TRP A 18 51.93 -8.59 8.48
C TRP A 18 53.37 -8.42 7.88
N GLN A 19 54.41 -7.85 8.51
CA GLN A 19 54.75 -7.62 9.93
C GLN A 19 55.95 -6.64 10.12
N SER A 20 55.95 -5.90 11.25
CA SER A 20 57.02 -5.49 12.21
C SER A 20 58.25 -4.58 11.93
N SER A 21 58.28 -3.47 12.69
CA SER A 21 59.35 -2.83 13.54
C SER A 21 60.80 -2.58 13.06
N ASP A 22 61.28 -1.32 13.11
CA ASP A 22 62.08 -0.75 14.23
C ASP A 22 62.58 0.72 14.02
N LYS A 23 62.58 1.49 15.14
CA LYS A 23 63.45 2.63 15.60
C LYS A 23 63.58 4.02 14.91
N LYS A 24 63.20 5.05 15.71
CA LYS A 24 63.80 6.40 16.06
C LYS A 24 64.71 7.12 15.03
N GLU A 25 64.58 8.43 14.73
CA GLU A 25 64.95 9.62 15.56
C GLU A 25 64.69 10.94 14.75
N ASN A 26 64.95 12.11 15.35
CA ASN A 26 64.39 13.46 15.13
C ASN A 26 64.88 14.31 13.93
N ASN A 27 64.15 15.43 13.71
CA ASN A 27 64.55 16.80 13.27
C ASN A 27 64.24 17.31 11.85
N GLU A 28 63.44 18.40 11.85
CA GLU A 28 63.52 19.69 11.14
C GLU A 28 63.62 19.85 9.60
N VAL A 29 62.59 20.56 9.08
CA VAL A 29 62.57 21.70 8.13
C VAL A 29 63.23 21.60 6.74
N SER A 30 62.41 21.75 5.68
CA SER A 30 62.47 22.74 4.56
C SER A 30 62.11 22.18 3.17
N GLN A 31 61.20 22.91 2.49
CA GLN A 31 61.08 23.22 1.03
C GLN A 31 61.31 22.11 -0.03
N ALA A 32 60.68 22.03 -1.20
CA ALA A 32 59.50 22.56 -1.88
C ALA A 32 59.48 21.85 -3.26
N ASN A 33 58.29 21.68 -3.86
CA ASN A 33 58.01 21.40 -5.29
C ASN A 33 58.36 19.97 -5.79
N ASP A 34 57.54 19.20 -6.53
CA ASP A 34 56.67 19.56 -7.66
C ASP A 34 55.60 18.47 -7.96
N ILE A 35 54.37 18.94 -8.25
CA ILE A 35 53.40 18.53 -9.30
C ILE A 35 52.87 17.06 -9.33
N LYS A 36 51.57 16.86 -9.02
CA LYS A 36 50.49 16.59 -10.01
C LYS A 36 49.14 16.30 -9.33
N GLU A 37 48.13 17.07 -9.75
CA GLU A 37 46.70 16.94 -9.46
C GLU A 37 46.13 15.57 -9.88
N ASN A 38 45.20 15.02 -9.08
CA ASN A 38 43.81 14.75 -9.49
C ASN A 38 42.93 14.42 -8.26
N PRO A 39 41.59 14.36 -8.36
CA PRO A 39 40.69 15.31 -7.72
C PRO A 39 39.94 14.74 -6.51
N LYS A 40 39.35 15.65 -5.72
CA LYS A 40 38.34 15.32 -4.72
C LYS A 40 37.07 14.88 -5.44
N GLU A 41 36.68 13.62 -5.29
CA GLU A 41 35.31 13.20 -5.58
C GLU A 41 34.44 13.48 -4.35
N ASP A 42 33.76 14.61 -4.44
CA ASP A 42 32.60 15.01 -3.66
C ASP A 42 31.40 14.21 -4.20
N PHE A 43 31.04 13.11 -3.53
CA PHE A 43 29.79 12.40 -3.81
C PHE A 43 28.71 12.93 -2.87
N SER A 44 28.29 14.17 -3.10
CA SER A 44 26.94 14.60 -2.75
C SER A 44 26.01 14.20 -3.90
N GLU A 45 25.51 12.98 -3.88
CA GLU A 45 24.27 12.67 -4.60
C GLU A 45 23.12 13.30 -3.80
N GLU A 46 22.92 14.61 -4.01
CA GLU A 46 21.59 15.20 -3.81
C GLU A 46 20.67 14.51 -4.82
N GLU A 47 19.87 13.56 -4.34
CA GLU A 47 18.67 13.12 -5.05
C GLU A 47 17.81 14.36 -5.29
N VAL A 48 17.92 14.91 -6.49
CA VAL A 48 17.02 15.92 -7.02
C VAL A 48 15.66 15.24 -7.18
N PHE A 49 14.80 15.37 -6.16
CA PHE A 49 13.37 15.20 -6.33
C PHE A 49 12.91 16.25 -7.36
N GLU A 50 12.76 15.84 -8.62
CA GLU A 50 12.05 16.62 -9.61
C GLU A 50 10.62 16.83 -9.08
N GLN A 51 10.35 18.04 -8.58
CA GLN A 51 8.98 18.51 -8.37
C GLN A 51 8.25 18.44 -9.71
N SER A 52 7.33 17.48 -9.83
CA SER A 52 6.51 17.28 -11.01
C SER A 52 5.72 18.56 -11.32
N ASN A 53 5.58 18.86 -12.61
CA ASN A 53 4.61 19.85 -13.08
C ASN A 53 3.20 19.36 -12.71
N ASP A 54 2.71 19.78 -11.55
CA ASP A 54 1.49 19.32 -10.89
C ASP A 54 0.22 19.76 -11.64
N THR A 55 -0.12 19.06 -12.71
CA THR A 55 -1.48 19.12 -13.25
C THR A 55 -2.39 18.36 -12.29
N ILE A 56 -3.09 19.09 -11.43
CA ILE A 56 -4.15 18.59 -10.56
C ILE A 56 -5.17 17.81 -11.39
N ILE A 57 -5.47 16.57 -10.99
CA ILE A 57 -6.46 15.73 -11.69
C ILE A 57 -7.86 16.03 -11.15
N THR A 58 -8.88 15.63 -11.89
CA THR A 58 -10.30 15.75 -11.53
C THR A 58 -10.98 14.38 -11.57
N PRO A 59 -12.21 14.24 -11.05
CA PRO A 59 -12.98 13.01 -11.22
C PRO A 59 -13.11 12.52 -12.66
N LYS A 60 -12.96 13.38 -13.67
CA LYS A 60 -13.03 12.97 -15.09
C LYS A 60 -11.81 12.16 -15.52
N ASP A 61 -10.67 12.39 -14.89
CA ASP A 61 -9.40 11.75 -15.21
C ASP A 61 -9.28 10.35 -14.59
N VAL A 62 -10.14 10.04 -13.61
CA VAL A 62 -10.28 8.69 -13.05
C VAL A 62 -10.89 7.78 -14.11
N GLN A 63 -10.20 6.70 -14.44
CA GLN A 63 -10.66 5.66 -15.36
C GLN A 63 -11.03 4.42 -14.57
N VAL A 64 -12.06 3.72 -15.01
CA VAL A 64 -12.47 2.44 -14.44
C VAL A 64 -12.56 1.48 -15.61
N ASN A 65 -11.72 0.46 -15.60
CA ASN A 65 -11.62 -0.52 -16.67
C ASN A 65 -12.78 -1.53 -16.60
N GLU A 66 -12.93 -2.34 -17.64
CA GLU A 66 -13.99 -3.36 -17.72
C GLU A 66 -13.86 -4.46 -16.65
N ASP A 67 -12.63 -4.73 -16.20
CA ASP A 67 -12.33 -5.63 -15.09
C ASP A 67 -12.58 -5.01 -13.70
N GLY A 68 -13.02 -3.76 -13.65
CA GLY A 68 -13.29 -3.04 -12.41
C GLY A 68 -12.07 -2.40 -11.75
N THR A 69 -10.87 -2.48 -12.34
CA THR A 69 -9.70 -1.76 -11.85
C THR A 69 -9.87 -0.24 -12.03
N ILE A 70 -9.56 0.54 -11.00
CA ILE A 70 -9.59 2.01 -11.05
C ILE A 70 -8.17 2.53 -11.32
N PHE A 71 -7.99 3.23 -12.45
CA PHE A 71 -6.73 3.83 -12.84
C PHE A 71 -6.76 5.36 -12.68
N TYR A 72 -5.74 5.89 -12.00
CA TYR A 72 -5.47 7.32 -11.83
C TYR A 72 -3.99 7.50 -11.48
N ASP A 73 -3.47 8.73 -11.60
CA ASP A 73 -2.14 9.06 -11.11
C ASP A 73 -2.17 9.26 -9.59
N HIS A 74 -1.82 8.22 -8.85
CA HIS A 74 -1.85 8.19 -7.39
C HIS A 74 -0.80 9.10 -6.71
N HIS A 75 0.17 9.63 -7.47
CA HIS A 75 1.10 10.63 -6.96
C HIS A 75 0.50 12.05 -6.95
N ARG A 76 -0.65 12.25 -7.61
CA ARG A 76 -1.28 13.58 -7.75
C ARG A 76 -2.44 13.80 -6.80
N LEU A 77 -2.65 15.06 -6.46
CA LEU A 77 -3.88 15.50 -5.81
C LEU A 77 -5.03 15.54 -6.82
N ILE A 78 -6.21 15.16 -6.35
CA ILE A 78 -7.46 15.27 -7.10
C ILE A 78 -8.30 16.44 -6.58
N TYR A 79 -8.71 17.34 -7.47
CA TYR A 79 -9.68 18.39 -7.18
C TYR A 79 -11.09 17.84 -7.33
N ILE A 80 -11.86 17.83 -6.24
CA ILE A 80 -13.22 17.29 -6.22
C ILE A 80 -14.18 18.38 -5.70
N GLU A 81 -14.85 19.07 -6.64
CA GLU A 81 -15.87 20.07 -6.30
C GLU A 81 -17.01 19.46 -5.47
N LYS A 82 -17.44 18.26 -5.85
CA LYS A 82 -18.47 17.47 -5.17
C LYS A 82 -18.09 16.00 -5.20
N ILE A 83 -18.04 15.35 -4.04
CA ILE A 83 -17.74 13.91 -3.92
C ILE A 83 -18.67 13.05 -4.80
N SER A 84 -19.90 13.50 -5.02
CA SER A 84 -20.86 12.83 -5.90
C SER A 84 -20.43 12.76 -7.37
N GLU A 85 -19.50 13.61 -7.83
CA GLU A 85 -18.94 13.52 -9.18
C GLU A 85 -18.00 12.32 -9.32
N LEU A 86 -17.15 12.08 -8.32
CA LEU A 86 -16.30 10.89 -8.26
C LEU A 86 -17.14 9.63 -8.12
N ILE A 87 -18.12 9.63 -7.22
CA ILE A 87 -19.04 8.48 -7.05
C ILE A 87 -19.75 8.17 -8.37
N LYS A 88 -20.35 9.18 -9.02
CA LYS A 88 -21.01 8.99 -10.33
C LYS A 88 -20.04 8.50 -11.40
N ARG A 89 -18.79 8.98 -11.40
CA ARG A 89 -17.78 8.50 -12.35
C ARG A 89 -17.59 6.99 -12.23
N ILE A 90 -17.46 6.50 -11.00
CA ILE A 90 -17.27 5.09 -10.70
C ILE A 90 -18.55 4.30 -11.02
N GLU A 91 -19.73 4.77 -10.59
CA GLU A 91 -21.01 4.09 -10.78
C GLU A 91 -21.50 4.07 -12.24
N ASN A 92 -21.06 5.03 -13.08
CA ASN A 92 -21.41 5.10 -14.50
C ASN A 92 -20.91 3.90 -15.31
N THR A 93 -19.88 3.19 -14.82
CA THR A 93 -19.45 1.91 -15.41
C THR A 93 -20.49 0.82 -15.27
N LYS A 94 -21.46 0.99 -14.36
CA LYS A 94 -22.43 -0.01 -13.95
C LYS A 94 -21.82 -1.25 -13.29
N ILE A 95 -20.50 -1.29 -13.09
CA ILE A 95 -19.81 -2.36 -12.36
C ILE A 95 -20.04 -2.17 -10.87
N PHE A 96 -19.88 -0.95 -10.36
CA PHE A 96 -19.92 -0.66 -8.94
C PHE A 96 -21.14 0.15 -8.50
N ILE A 97 -21.51 0.01 -7.22
CA ILE A 97 -22.44 0.87 -6.49
C ILE A 97 -21.82 1.28 -5.17
N LEU A 98 -21.96 2.55 -4.78
CA LEU A 98 -21.56 2.97 -3.45
C LEU A 98 -22.46 2.29 -2.41
N LYS A 99 -21.86 1.59 -1.45
CA LYS A 99 -22.59 0.91 -0.38
C LYS A 99 -22.63 1.72 0.91
N LYS A 100 -21.46 2.19 1.34
CA LYS A 100 -21.31 2.99 2.56
C LYS A 100 -20.24 4.06 2.36
N SER A 101 -20.36 5.13 3.12
CA SER A 101 -19.33 6.16 3.24
C SER A 101 -19.11 6.45 4.71
N TYR A 102 -17.86 6.75 5.06
CA TYR A 102 -17.44 7.06 6.43
C TYR A 102 -16.68 8.37 6.40
N LYS A 103 -16.94 9.21 7.40
CA LYS A 103 -16.23 10.46 7.65
C LYS A 103 -15.24 10.25 8.78
N CYS A 104 -14.04 10.78 8.65
CA CYS A 104 -12.97 10.61 9.63
C CYS A 104 -11.96 11.75 9.56
N ASP A 105 -10.96 11.69 10.43
CA ASP A 105 -9.77 12.52 10.41
C ASP A 105 -8.57 11.59 10.65
N LEU A 106 -8.15 10.89 9.60
CA LEU A 106 -7.16 9.81 9.67
C LEU A 106 -5.75 10.35 9.89
N ASN A 107 -5.43 11.48 9.27
CA ASN A 107 -4.13 12.13 9.43
C ASN A 107 -4.07 13.07 10.65
N GLN A 108 -5.21 13.32 11.30
CA GLN A 108 -5.36 14.14 12.50
C GLN A 108 -5.00 15.60 12.26
N ASP A 109 -5.38 16.13 11.10
CA ASP A 109 -5.19 17.54 10.73
C ASP A 109 -6.47 18.38 10.93
N ASN A 110 -7.55 17.77 11.43
CA ASN A 110 -8.89 18.34 11.62
C ASN A 110 -9.64 18.66 10.32
N LEU A 111 -9.19 18.15 9.18
CA LEU A 111 -9.96 18.13 7.94
C LEU A 111 -10.75 16.83 7.85
N GLU A 112 -11.99 16.91 7.35
CA GLU A 112 -12.83 15.74 7.19
C GLU A 112 -12.38 14.93 5.97
N ASP A 113 -11.80 13.76 6.24
CA ASP A 113 -11.46 12.70 5.30
C ASP A 113 -12.67 11.81 5.02
N LEU A 114 -12.61 11.04 3.93
CA LEU A 114 -13.66 10.11 3.55
C LEU A 114 -13.13 8.72 3.22
N ILE A 115 -13.85 7.68 3.64
CA ILE A 115 -13.69 6.32 3.15
C ILE A 115 -14.97 5.94 2.41
N LEU A 116 -14.85 5.57 1.14
CA LEU A 116 -15.94 5.15 0.27
C LEU A 116 -15.81 3.65 0.01
N VAL A 117 -16.86 2.90 0.37
CA VAL A 117 -16.91 1.45 0.18
C VAL A 117 -17.94 1.13 -0.90
N PHE A 118 -17.48 0.49 -1.97
CA PHE A 118 -18.30 0.13 -3.12
C PHE A 118 -18.50 -1.38 -3.19
N PHE A 119 -19.68 -1.78 -3.67
CA PHE A 119 -19.99 -3.17 -3.99
C PHE A 119 -19.97 -3.36 -5.50
N ASN A 120 -19.52 -4.53 -5.93
CA ASN A 120 -19.68 -4.96 -7.31
C ASN A 120 -21.12 -5.45 -7.54
N LYS A 121 -21.81 -4.85 -8.51
CA LYS A 121 -23.20 -5.17 -8.87
C LYS A 121 -23.32 -6.53 -9.55
N HIS A 122 -22.25 -6.97 -10.18
CA HIS A 122 -22.22 -8.23 -10.88
C HIS A 122 -21.71 -9.29 -9.90
N SER A 123 -22.60 -10.19 -9.51
CA SER A 123 -22.26 -11.38 -8.74
C SER A 123 -22.05 -12.54 -9.71
N ARG A 124 -21.24 -13.53 -9.29
CA ARG A 124 -20.87 -14.77 -9.99
C ARG A 124 -22.02 -15.53 -10.67
N PHE A 125 -23.29 -15.22 -10.39
CA PHE A 125 -24.45 -15.89 -10.96
C PHE A 125 -24.80 -15.47 -12.39
N ASN A 126 -24.16 -14.44 -12.95
CA ASN A 126 -24.39 -14.00 -14.33
C ASN A 126 -23.05 -13.68 -15.03
N GLN A 127 -22.59 -14.59 -15.91
CA GLN A 127 -21.52 -14.46 -16.94
C GLN A 127 -20.10 -14.95 -16.59
N GLU A 128 -19.45 -15.58 -17.58
CA GLU A 128 -18.28 -16.46 -17.45
C GLU A 128 -16.89 -15.79 -17.57
N ASP A 129 -16.76 -14.48 -17.86
CA ASP A 129 -15.50 -13.96 -18.45
C ASP A 129 -14.82 -12.72 -17.80
N ILE A 130 -15.21 -12.27 -16.61
CA ILE A 130 -14.50 -11.19 -15.89
C ILE A 130 -14.03 -11.71 -14.53
N ASP A 131 -12.92 -11.21 -14.00
CA ASP A 131 -12.54 -11.45 -12.60
C ASP A 131 -13.48 -10.65 -11.69
N TRP A 132 -14.72 -11.14 -11.52
CA TRP A 132 -15.85 -10.46 -10.86
C TRP A 132 -15.71 -10.34 -9.34
N THR A 133 -14.49 -10.50 -8.83
CA THR A 133 -14.22 -10.55 -7.40
C THR A 133 -13.88 -9.20 -6.82
N VAL A 134 -13.59 -8.14 -7.57
CA VAL A 134 -13.14 -6.89 -6.92
C VAL A 134 -14.26 -6.04 -6.32
N ALA A 135 -14.02 -5.41 -5.16
CA ALA A 135 -14.93 -4.45 -4.54
C ALA A 135 -14.14 -3.22 -4.00
N PRO A 136 -14.25 -2.04 -4.64
CA PRO A 136 -13.33 -0.95 -4.39
C PRO A 136 -13.57 -0.28 -3.03
N ILE A 137 -12.48 -0.08 -2.27
CA ILE A 137 -12.42 0.84 -1.13
C ILE A 137 -11.53 2.02 -1.52
N ILE A 138 -12.06 3.23 -1.44
CA ILE A 138 -11.34 4.47 -1.73
C ILE A 138 -11.21 5.28 -0.46
N VAL A 139 -10.00 5.73 -0.14
CA VAL A 139 -9.73 6.70 0.91
C VAL A 139 -9.39 8.05 0.28
N LEU A 140 -10.06 9.10 0.73
CA LEU A 140 -9.83 10.48 0.32
C LEU A 140 -9.34 11.26 1.54
N LEU A 141 -8.03 11.51 1.58
CA LEU A 141 -7.43 12.39 2.58
C LEU A 141 -7.59 13.84 2.13
N ASN A 142 -8.28 14.64 2.90
CA ASN A 142 -8.59 16.02 2.58
C ASN A 142 -7.34 16.89 2.78
N LYS A 143 -6.93 17.62 1.75
CA LYS A 143 -5.78 18.55 1.79
C LYS A 143 -6.23 20.02 1.79
N GLY A 144 -7.52 20.28 2.04
CA GLY A 144 -8.13 21.59 1.99
C GLY A 144 -8.43 22.04 0.55
N ASN A 145 -9.17 23.14 0.40
CA ASN A 145 -9.49 23.73 -0.90
C ASN A 145 -10.05 22.74 -1.94
N LYS A 146 -10.82 21.74 -1.48
CA LYS A 146 -11.41 20.66 -2.31
C LYS A 146 -10.37 19.75 -2.99
N LEU A 147 -9.12 19.77 -2.54
CA LEU A 147 -8.07 18.86 -2.97
C LEU A 147 -8.04 17.66 -2.03
N TYR A 148 -7.87 16.48 -2.61
CA TYR A 148 -7.75 15.23 -1.88
C TYR A 148 -6.53 14.45 -2.37
N LYS A 149 -5.84 13.78 -1.45
CA LYS A 149 -4.99 12.63 -1.82
C LYS A 149 -5.90 11.40 -1.83
N MET A 150 -6.04 10.80 -3.01
CA MET A 150 -6.84 9.60 -3.18
C MET A 150 -5.94 8.37 -3.07
N SER A 151 -6.39 7.39 -2.29
CA SER A 151 -5.82 6.04 -2.17
C SER A 151 -6.92 5.03 -2.47
N TYR A 152 -6.56 3.89 -3.07
CA TYR A 152 -7.53 2.92 -3.56
C TYR A 152 -7.01 1.49 -3.44
N ASN A 153 -7.89 0.57 -3.06
CA ASN A 153 -7.65 -0.87 -3.12
C ASN A 153 -8.95 -1.62 -3.51
N SER A 154 -8.85 -2.61 -4.40
CA SER A 154 -9.96 -3.46 -4.88
C SER A 154 -9.97 -4.90 -4.35
N THR A 155 -8.88 -5.34 -3.75
CA THR A 155 -8.58 -6.74 -3.44
C THR A 155 -8.90 -7.11 -1.99
N ILE A 156 -9.11 -6.12 -1.11
CA ILE A 156 -9.35 -6.32 0.34
C ILE A 156 -10.51 -7.27 0.65
N TYR A 157 -11.63 -7.15 -0.06
CA TYR A 157 -12.69 -8.13 0.08
C TYR A 157 -13.21 -8.48 -1.30
N PRO A 158 -13.01 -9.72 -1.74
CA PRO A 158 -13.57 -10.10 -2.98
C PRO A 158 -15.09 -10.22 -2.88
N ASN A 159 -15.84 -9.84 -3.91
CA ASN A 159 -17.23 -10.28 -4.15
C ASN A 159 -17.28 -11.76 -4.59
N SER A 160 -16.37 -12.60 -4.07
CA SER A 160 -16.43 -14.05 -4.11
C SER A 160 -17.08 -14.56 -2.81
N PHE A 161 -17.49 -15.82 -2.79
CA PHE A 161 -18.33 -16.46 -1.77
C PHE A 161 -17.84 -16.34 -0.31
N ASP A 162 -16.61 -15.89 -0.10
CA ASP A 162 -15.96 -15.98 1.20
C ASP A 162 -16.18 -14.75 2.06
N ASP A 163 -15.99 -13.51 1.60
CA ASP A 163 -16.06 -12.34 2.50
C ASP A 163 -17.32 -11.48 2.27
N TYR A 164 -18.26 -11.47 3.22
CA TYR A 164 -19.26 -10.39 3.30
C TYR A 164 -18.67 -9.18 4.03
N PHE A 165 -18.85 -7.99 3.45
CA PHE A 165 -18.49 -6.75 4.10
C PHE A 165 -19.47 -6.43 5.25
N SER A 166 -18.93 -6.25 6.46
CA SER A 166 -19.71 -5.84 7.64
C SER A 166 -19.63 -4.33 7.84
N ASN A 167 -18.43 -3.82 8.12
CA ASN A 167 -18.24 -2.43 8.53
C ASN A 167 -16.82 -1.90 8.28
N ILE A 168 -16.67 -0.58 8.35
CA ILE A 168 -15.39 0.07 8.60
C ILE A 168 -15.43 0.62 10.03
N THR A 169 -14.45 0.23 10.85
CA THR A 169 -14.25 0.80 12.18
C THR A 169 -13.06 1.75 12.15
N ILE A 170 -13.28 3.01 12.53
CA ILE A 170 -12.25 4.06 12.58
C ILE A 170 -11.92 4.36 14.04
N LYS A 171 -10.62 4.42 14.36
CA LYS A 171 -10.12 4.80 15.68
C LYS A 171 -8.80 5.54 15.53
N ASN A 172 -8.76 6.82 15.91
CA ASN A 172 -7.60 7.69 15.72
C ASN A 172 -7.15 7.67 14.24
N ASN A 173 -5.86 7.45 13.99
CA ASN A 173 -5.27 7.34 12.66
C ASN A 173 -5.32 5.92 12.07
N PHE A 174 -6.26 5.09 12.51
CA PHE A 174 -6.47 3.73 12.03
C PHE A 174 -7.88 3.57 11.48
N PHE A 175 -8.02 2.76 10.44
CA PHE A 175 -9.30 2.17 10.05
C PHE A 175 -9.15 0.66 9.87
N THR A 176 -10.21 -0.07 10.17
CA THR A 176 -10.26 -1.53 10.03
C THR A 176 -11.41 -1.89 9.11
N VAL A 177 -11.11 -2.69 8.10
CA VAL A 177 -12.11 -3.36 7.27
C VAL A 177 -12.54 -4.63 7.98
N GLU A 178 -13.82 -4.70 8.32
CA GLU A 178 -14.43 -5.84 9.01
C GLU A 178 -15.24 -6.65 8.02
N LEU A 179 -14.85 -7.91 7.87
CA LEU A 179 -15.45 -8.87 6.96
C LEU A 179 -15.83 -10.12 7.75
N GLY A 180 -16.65 -10.98 7.16
CA GLY A 180 -16.90 -12.30 7.72
C GLY A 180 -17.53 -13.25 6.73
N ASN A 181 -17.81 -14.47 7.20
CA ASN A 181 -18.65 -15.42 6.50
C ASN A 181 -19.40 -16.31 7.47
N VAL A 182 -20.48 -16.92 6.99
CA VAL A 182 -21.15 -18.02 7.66
C VAL A 182 -21.40 -19.12 6.64
N VAL A 183 -20.77 -20.27 6.85
CA VAL A 183 -21.07 -21.51 6.12
C VAL A 183 -21.96 -22.36 7.02
N PRO A 184 -23.26 -22.49 6.71
CA PRO A 184 -24.21 -23.21 7.55
C PRO A 184 -23.71 -24.60 7.93
N ASP A 185 -23.93 -24.96 9.19
CA ASP A 185 -23.55 -26.24 9.80
C ASP A 185 -22.04 -26.57 9.80
N SER A 186 -21.19 -25.69 9.25
CA SER A 186 -19.74 -25.95 9.11
C SER A 186 -18.91 -25.02 9.99
N TYR A 187 -18.87 -23.72 9.65
CA TYR A 187 -18.07 -22.72 10.36
C TYR A 187 -18.56 -21.30 10.07
N ASP A 188 -18.23 -20.38 10.97
CA ASP A 188 -18.22 -18.95 10.67
C ASP A 188 -16.79 -18.40 10.80
N TYR A 189 -16.58 -17.22 10.25
CA TYR A 189 -15.40 -16.45 10.57
C TYR A 189 -15.63 -14.95 10.54
N GLU A 190 -14.76 -14.25 11.26
CA GLU A 190 -14.60 -12.80 11.24
C GLU A 190 -13.17 -12.46 10.79
N LYS A 191 -13.02 -11.47 9.93
CA LYS A 191 -11.73 -11.00 9.41
C LYS A 191 -11.62 -9.48 9.62
N TYR A 192 -10.44 -9.05 10.08
CA TYR A 192 -10.13 -7.68 10.46
C TYR A 192 -8.83 -7.25 9.79
N ILE A 193 -8.92 -6.34 8.83
CA ILE A 193 -7.76 -5.82 8.10
C ILE A 193 -7.59 -4.35 8.49
N THR A 194 -6.62 -4.09 9.35
CA THR A 194 -6.40 -2.75 9.93
C THR A 194 -5.27 -2.04 9.21
N PHE A 195 -5.57 -0.86 8.68
CA PHE A 195 -4.59 0.07 8.13
C PHE A 195 -4.37 1.24 9.09
N LYS A 196 -3.16 1.80 9.04
CA LYS A 196 -2.75 2.97 9.80
C LYS A 196 -2.21 4.03 8.85
N TYR A 197 -2.59 5.27 9.07
CA TYR A 197 -1.93 6.40 8.41
C TYR A 197 -0.55 6.65 9.05
N ASP A 198 0.49 6.63 8.21
CA ASP A 198 1.84 7.01 8.57
C ASP A 198 2.08 8.47 8.21
N LYS A 199 2.32 9.32 9.22
CA LYS A 199 2.53 10.76 9.03
C LYS A 199 3.86 11.11 8.38
N GLN A 200 4.88 10.26 8.51
CA GLN A 200 6.20 10.52 7.94
C GLN A 200 6.22 10.20 6.45
N LYS A 201 5.60 9.07 6.09
CA LYS A 201 5.51 8.64 4.69
C LYS A 201 4.32 9.26 3.96
N GLU A 202 3.33 9.76 4.69
CA GLU A 202 2.04 10.24 4.16
C GLU A 202 1.23 9.17 3.40
N TYR A 203 1.38 7.89 3.74
CA TYR A 203 0.63 6.79 3.13
C TYR A 203 -0.08 5.93 4.20
N LEU A 204 -1.00 5.08 3.75
CA LEU A 204 -1.66 4.08 4.57
C LEU A 204 -0.86 2.78 4.51
N LEU A 205 -0.55 2.21 5.66
CA LEU A 205 0.19 0.95 5.79
C LEU A 205 -0.66 -0.09 6.51
N LEU A 206 -0.57 -1.35 6.07
CA LEU A 206 -1.13 -2.48 6.80
C LEU A 206 -0.49 -2.54 8.19
N HIS A 207 -1.33 -2.44 9.21
CA HIS A 207 -0.90 -2.47 10.60
C HIS A 207 -1.09 -3.84 11.23
N ARG A 208 -2.25 -4.47 10.95
CA ARG A 208 -2.63 -5.75 11.54
C ARG A 208 -3.61 -6.48 10.63
N TYR A 209 -3.47 -7.80 10.59
CA TYR A 209 -4.46 -8.72 10.06
C TYR A 209 -4.94 -9.64 11.18
N GLY A 210 -6.24 -9.81 11.32
CA GLY A 210 -6.85 -10.74 12.26
C GLY A 210 -7.89 -11.60 11.56
N LYS A 211 -7.90 -12.91 11.81
CA LYS A 211 -8.95 -13.81 11.34
C LYS A 211 -9.31 -14.81 12.44
N ILE A 212 -10.59 -14.87 12.78
CA ILE A 212 -11.12 -15.79 13.79
C ILE A 212 -12.08 -16.73 13.07
N ILE A 213 -11.79 -18.04 13.06
CA ILE A 213 -12.63 -19.06 12.43
C ILE A 213 -13.18 -19.98 13.52
N ASN A 214 -14.49 -20.13 13.61
CA ASN A 214 -15.16 -21.02 14.57
C ASN A 214 -15.73 -22.23 13.83
N TRP A 215 -15.15 -23.42 14.07
CA TRP A 215 -15.58 -24.68 13.46
C TRP A 215 -16.60 -25.38 14.35
N TYR A 216 -17.87 -25.40 13.92
CA TYR A 216 -18.98 -25.89 14.74
C TYR A 216 -18.89 -27.38 15.04
N GLU A 217 -18.64 -28.21 14.01
CA GLU A 217 -18.57 -29.67 14.17
C GLU A 217 -17.42 -30.12 15.08
N LYS A 218 -16.33 -29.35 15.10
CA LYS A 218 -15.15 -29.64 15.92
C LYS A 218 -15.21 -29.02 17.30
N GLY A 219 -16.06 -28.00 17.50
CA GLY A 219 -16.05 -27.19 18.72
C GLY A 219 -14.73 -26.44 18.92
N GLU A 220 -14.05 -26.09 17.84
CA GLU A 220 -12.72 -25.47 17.83
C GLU A 220 -12.77 -24.06 17.25
N SER A 221 -11.88 -23.19 17.74
CA SER A 221 -11.69 -21.83 17.19
C SER A 221 -10.23 -21.61 16.86
N ILE A 222 -9.97 -21.10 15.65
CA ILE A 222 -8.63 -20.70 15.20
C ILE A 222 -8.60 -19.17 15.20
N ASN A 223 -7.64 -18.59 15.92
CA ASN A 223 -7.46 -17.15 15.99
C ASN A 223 -6.07 -16.78 15.45
N THR A 224 -6.04 -16.29 14.23
CA THR A 224 -4.83 -15.81 13.55
C THR A 224 -4.69 -14.31 13.78
N GLN A 225 -3.51 -13.89 14.21
CA GLN A 225 -3.17 -12.47 14.40
C GLN A 225 -1.78 -12.22 13.84
N LEU A 226 -1.71 -11.39 12.81
CA LEU A 226 -0.46 -11.01 12.15
C LEU A 226 -0.27 -9.50 12.26
N THR A 227 0.98 -9.10 12.37
CA THR A 227 1.43 -7.71 12.50
C THR A 227 2.50 -7.40 11.47
N THR A 228 2.90 -6.13 11.37
CA THR A 228 4.01 -5.68 10.52
C THR A 228 5.31 -6.48 10.71
N LYS A 229 5.50 -7.15 11.86
CA LYS A 229 6.66 -8.05 12.07
C LYS A 229 6.60 -9.33 11.24
N ASP A 230 5.40 -9.78 10.91
CA ASP A 230 5.13 -11.05 10.24
C ASP A 230 5.09 -10.88 8.72
N PHE A 231 4.51 -9.77 8.25
CA PHE A 231 4.32 -9.47 6.82
C PHE A 231 5.20 -8.33 6.28
N GLY A 232 6.01 -7.68 7.11
CA GLY A 232 6.80 -6.53 6.70
C GLY A 232 5.94 -5.28 6.48
N GLU A 233 6.38 -4.39 5.60
CA GLU A 233 5.64 -3.18 5.23
C GLU A 233 4.85 -3.42 3.94
N ILE A 234 3.53 -3.21 4.01
CA ILE A 234 2.61 -3.35 2.88
C ILE A 234 1.75 -2.09 2.85
N SER A 235 1.71 -1.40 1.72
CA SER A 235 0.82 -0.23 1.55
C SER A 235 -0.64 -0.64 1.39
N PHE A 236 -1.56 0.30 1.60
CA PHE A 236 -2.98 0.05 1.34
C PHE A 236 -3.23 -0.33 -0.13
N GLU A 237 -2.55 0.33 -1.06
CA GLU A 237 -2.67 0.13 -2.49
C GLU A 237 -2.11 -1.24 -2.95
N GLU A 238 -1.07 -1.74 -2.28
CA GLU A 238 -0.42 -3.02 -2.60
C GLU A 238 -0.99 -4.21 -1.83
N TYR A 239 -1.84 -3.98 -0.81
CA TYR A 239 -2.44 -5.07 -0.05
C TYR A 239 -3.18 -6.03 -0.98
N ASP A 240 -2.92 -7.32 -0.82
CA ASP A 240 -3.65 -8.40 -1.46
C ASP A 240 -3.78 -9.58 -0.47
N GLU A 241 -4.92 -10.28 -0.47
CA GLU A 241 -5.17 -11.40 0.43
C GLU A 241 -4.18 -12.55 0.23
N ASP A 242 -3.68 -12.76 -0.99
CA ASP A 242 -2.69 -13.80 -1.28
C ASP A 242 -1.38 -13.54 -0.52
N THR A 243 -1.01 -12.26 -0.35
CA THR A 243 0.19 -11.86 0.41
C THR A 243 0.11 -12.29 1.88
N ILE A 244 -1.09 -12.35 2.43
CA ILE A 244 -1.33 -12.81 3.81
C ILE A 244 -1.52 -14.32 3.88
N SER A 245 -2.23 -14.90 2.91
CA SER A 245 -2.52 -16.34 2.86
C SER A 245 -1.24 -17.18 2.87
N ASP A 246 -0.22 -16.74 2.12
CA ASP A 246 1.11 -17.37 2.08
C ASP A 246 1.83 -17.42 3.44
N LEU A 247 1.44 -16.59 4.41
CA LEU A 247 2.02 -16.59 5.76
C LEU A 247 1.29 -17.54 6.71
N ILE A 248 0.02 -17.82 6.45
CA ILE A 248 -0.85 -18.64 7.31
C ILE A 248 -0.71 -20.12 6.98
N TYR A 249 -0.56 -20.47 5.70
CA TYR A 249 -0.60 -21.86 5.21
C TYR A 249 0.77 -22.45 4.84
N LYS A 250 1.86 -21.97 5.46
CA LYS A 250 3.22 -22.53 5.28
C LYS A 250 3.37 -23.94 5.86
#